data_AF-A0A7C4S034-F1
#
_entry.id   AF-A0A7C4S034-F1
#
_cell.length_a   1.000
_cell.length_b   1.000
_cell.length_c   1.000
_cell.angle_alpha   90.00
_cell.angle_beta   90.00
_cell.angle_gamma   90.00
#
_symmetry.space_group_name_H-M   'P 1'
#
loop_
_entity.id
_entity.type
_entity.pdbx_description
1 polymer ?
#
loop_
_entity_poly.entity_id
_entity_poly.type
_entity_poly.pdbx_seq_one_letter_code
_entity_poly.pdbx_strand_id
1 'polypeptide(L)' 'MAKFKLVVSNPKNGKSKTFEVDEQRSAYLIGLKIGDVIDGSIIDLPNLKLKITGG' A
#
# COMPACT_ATOMS: atom_id res chain seq x y z
N MET A 1 13.00 9.35 -11.65
CA MET A 1 12.14 9.35 -10.45
C MET A 1 10.99 8.40 -10.69
N ALA A 2 11.00 7.25 -10.04
CA ALA A 2 9.94 6.25 -10.19
C ALA A 2 8.83 6.55 -9.18
N LYS A 3 7.64 6.90 -9.67
CA LYS A 3 6.45 6.96 -8.82
C LYS A 3 6.03 5.53 -8.50
N PHE A 4 5.86 5.21 -7.22
CA PHE A 4 5.35 3.91 -6.83
C PHE A 4 3.83 3.90 -6.95
N LYS A 5 3.31 2.91 -7.67
CA LYS A 5 1.88 2.71 -7.88
C LYS A 5 1.42 1.54 -7.00
N LEU A 6 0.69 1.83 -5.92
CA LEU A 6 0.11 0.82 -5.05
C LEU A 6 -1.33 0.51 -5.47
N VAL A 7 -1.64 -0.77 -5.64
CA VAL A 7 -3.00 -1.24 -5.87
C VAL A 7 -3.55 -1.81 -4.57
N VAL A 8 -4.55 -1.14 -4.01
CA VAL A 8 -5.21 -1.56 -2.78
C VAL A 8 -6.56 -2.17 -3.13
N SER A 9 -6.67 -3.47 -2.90
CA SER A 9 -7.93 -4.20 -3.06
C SER A 9 -8.65 -4.30 -1.72
N ASN A 10 -9.89 -3.82 -1.67
CA ASN A 10 -10.78 -4.03 -0.54
C ASN A 10 -11.66 -5.27 -0.78
N PRO A 11 -11.40 -6.41 -0.11
CA PRO A 11 -12.16 -7.64 -0.31
C PRO A 11 -13.61 -7.54 0.15
N LYS A 12 -13.95 -6.63 1.08
CA LYS A 12 -15.33 -6.46 1.56
C LYS A 12 -16.25 -5.88 0.49
N ASN A 13 -15.72 -4.97 -0.33
CA ASN A 13 -16.50 -4.28 -1.35
C ASN A 13 -16.17 -4.76 -2.77
N GLY A 14 -15.20 -5.67 -2.93
CA GLY A 14 -14.72 -6.14 -4.23
C GLY A 14 -14.10 -5.04 -5.10
N LYS A 15 -13.68 -3.92 -4.49
CA LYS A 15 -13.14 -2.76 -5.22
C LYS A 15 -11.64 -2.65 -5.02
N SER A 16 -10.92 -2.50 -6.12
CA SER A 16 -9.51 -2.10 -6.14
C SER A 16 -9.38 -0.62 -6.45
N LYS A 17 -8.55 0.10 -5.69
CA LYS A 17 -8.15 1.47 -5.99
C LYS A 17 -6.65 1.51 -6.15
N THR A 18 -6.20 2.34 -7.09
CA THR A 18 -4.78 2.59 -7.27
C THR A 18 -4.41 3.92 -6.63
N PHE A 19 -3.31 3.91 -5.88
CA PHE A 19 -2.74 5.07 -5.22
C PHE A 19 -1.33 5.31 -5.78
N GLU A 20 -1.04 6.56 -6.11
CA GLU A 20 0.34 6.99 -6.38
C GLU A 20 0.97 7.41 -5.05
N VAL A 21 2.17 6.90 -4.78
CA VAL A 21 2.88 7.12 -3.52
C VAL A 21 4.23 7.75 -3.83
N ASP A 22 4.54 8.81 -3.08
CA ASP A 22 5.82 9.52 -3.19
C ASP A 22 6.99 8.68 -2.67
N GLU A 23 8.18 9.00 -3.17
CA GLU A 23 9.43 8.27 -2.91
C GLU A 23 9.77 8.13 -1.42
N GLN A 24 9.46 9.15 -0.62
CA GLN A 24 9.68 9.12 0.83
C GLN A 24 8.81 8.07 1.53
N ARG A 25 7.56 7.89 1.06
CA ARG A 25 6.60 6.93 1.63
C ARG A 25 6.86 5.53 1.10
N SER A 26 7.29 5.40 -0.16
CA SER A 26 7.65 4.09 -0.74
C SER A 26 8.91 3.51 -0.10
N ALA A 27 9.83 4.32 0.42
CA ALA A 27 10.97 3.84 1.19
C ALA A 27 10.57 2.98 2.42
N TYR A 28 9.42 3.27 3.05
CA TYR A 28 8.90 2.47 4.17
C TYR A 28 8.36 1.10 3.74
N LEU A 29 8.07 0.91 2.45
CA LEU A 29 7.65 -0.36 1.87
C LEU A 29 8.83 -1.25 1.48
N ILE A 30 10.04 -0.68 1.40
CA ILE A 30 11.25 -1.40 1.01
C ILE A 30 11.72 -2.28 2.16
N GLY A 31 11.93 -3.56 1.89
CA GLY A 31 12.37 -4.55 2.88
C GLY A 31 11.24 -5.29 3.60
N LEU A 32 9.98 -4.93 3.33
CA LEU A 32 8.82 -5.69 3.80
C LEU A 32 8.59 -6.93 2.94
N LYS A 33 8.05 -7.98 3.56
CA LYS A 33 7.76 -9.25 2.91
C LYS A 33 6.29 -9.35 2.53
N ILE A 34 6.01 -10.17 1.53
CA ILE A 34 4.63 -10.58 1.22
C ILE A 34 4.06 -11.28 2.45
N GLY A 35 2.91 -10.80 2.93
CA GLY A 35 2.30 -11.25 4.17
C GLY A 35 2.34 -10.22 5.30
N ASP A 36 3.26 -9.25 5.23
CA ASP A 36 3.38 -8.20 6.24
C ASP A 36 2.18 -7.25 6.20
N VAL A 37 1.87 -6.73 7.38
CA VAL A 37 0.76 -5.80 7.59
C VAL A 37 1.31 -4.43 7.92
N ILE A 38 0.95 -3.44 7.13
CA ILE A 38 1.34 -2.04 7.30
C ILE A 38 0.12 -1.18 7.60
N ASP A 39 0.39 -0.01 8.16
CA ASP A 39 -0.64 1.01 8.35
C ASP A 39 -0.91 1.76 7.04
N GLY A 40 -2.16 1.85 6.63
CA GLY A 40 -2.61 2.56 5.44
C GLY A 40 -2.38 4.07 5.52
N SER A 41 -2.01 4.61 6.68
CA SER A 41 -1.55 5.99 6.84
C SER A 41 -0.39 6.34 5.90
N ILE A 42 0.42 5.36 5.48
CA ILE A 42 1.51 5.59 4.50
C ILE A 42 1.01 5.94 3.09
N ILE A 43 -0.26 5.69 2.79
CA ILE A 43 -0.89 5.96 1.49
C ILE A 43 -2.17 6.80 1.61
N ASP A 44 -2.23 7.67 2.63
CA ASP A 44 -3.37 8.54 2.93
C ASP A 44 -4.70 7.77 3.17
N LEU A 45 -4.60 6.53 3.64
CA LEU A 45 -5.71 5.71 4.13
C LEU A 45 -5.57 5.49 5.65
N PRO A 46 -5.70 6.55 6.47
CA PRO A 46 -5.61 6.43 7.91
C PRO A 46 -6.71 5.51 8.45
N ASN A 47 -6.39 4.71 9.48
CA ASN A 47 -7.27 3.70 10.11
C ASN A 47 -7.52 2.41 9.32
N LEU A 48 -6.76 2.14 8.26
CA LEU A 48 -6.84 0.86 7.55
C LEU A 48 -5.51 0.13 7.67
N LYS A 49 -5.56 -1.17 7.97
CA LYS A 49 -4.38 -2.04 7.88
C LYS A 49 -4.35 -2.68 6.51
N LEU A 50 -3.23 -2.57 5.83
CA LEU A 50 -3.03 -3.14 4.50
C LEU A 50 -2.07 -4.31 4.62
N LYS A 51 -2.43 -5.41 3.98
CA LYS A 51 -1.56 -6.57 3.88
C LYS A 51 -0.86 -6.55 2.53
N ILE A 52 0.45 -6.74 2.52
CA ILE A 52 1.20 -6.90 1.28
C ILE A 52 0.84 -8.26 0.71
N THR A 53 0.12 -8.26 -0.41
CA THR A 53 -0.31 -9.48 -1.10
C THR A 53 0.61 -9.88 -2.26
N GLY A 54 1.53 -9.00 -2.67
CA GLY A 54 2.46 -9.23 -3.78
C GLY A 54 2.70 -7.96 -4.61
N GLY A 55 3.72 -8.02 -5.46
CA GLY A 55 4.17 -6.94 -6.35
C GLY A 55 5.42 -7.37 -7.09
#